data_AF-A0AA97CSE5-F1
#
_entry.id   AF-A0AA97CSE5-F1
#
_cell.length_a   1.000
_cell.length_b   1.000
_cell.length_c   1.000
_cell.angle_alpha   90.00
_cell.angle_beta   90.00
_cell.angle_gamma   90.00
#
_symmetry.space_group_name_H-M   'P 1'
#
loop_
_entity.id
_entity.type
_entity.pdbx_description
1 polymer ?
#
loop_
_entity_poly.entity_id
_entity_poly.type
_entity_poly.pdbx_seq_one_letter_code
_entity_poly.pdbx_strand_id
1 'polypeptide(L)' 'MKEKIKKFIEKKPKVTTEEILNHLYHDIMIQKAQGRSWSSIIDEISFSGIYVSEASFYKHVVNKKNLI' A
#
# COMPACT_ATOMS: atom_id res chain seq x y z
N MET A 1 -1.75 -9.61 -1.25
CA MET A 1 -0.78 -8.49 -1.30
C MET A 1 0.51 -8.81 -0.55
N LYS A 2 0.41 -9.54 0.57
CA LYS A 2 1.54 -9.95 1.44
C LYS A 2 2.78 -10.52 0.74
N GLU A 3 2.65 -11.46 -0.18
CA GLU A 3 3.82 -12.04 -0.87
C GLU A 3 4.54 -11.05 -1.80
N LYS A 4 3.79 -10.16 -2.48
CA LYS A 4 4.39 -9.10 -3.31
C LYS A 4 5.23 -8.17 -2.44
N ILE A 5 4.69 -7.77 -1.29
CA ILE A 5 5.37 -6.93 -0.31
C ILE A 5 6.67 -7.61 0.17
N LYS A 6 6.59 -8.87 0.59
CA LYS A 6 7.74 -9.62 1.07
C LYS A 6 8.86 -9.67 0.01
N LYS A 7 8.53 -10.05 -1.23
CA LYS A 7 9.49 -10.10 -2.34
C LYS A 7 10.08 -8.72 -2.66
N PHE A 8 9.31 -7.65 -2.50
CA PHE A 8 9.78 -6.28 -2.76
C PHE A 8 10.78 -5.82 -1.70
N ILE A 9 10.50 -6.07 -0.41
CA ILE A 9 11.42 -5.76 0.70
C ILE A 9 12.70 -6.60 0.59
N GLU A 10 12.60 -7.89 0.27
CA GLU A 10 13.77 -8.76 0.06
C GLU A 10 14.70 -8.22 -1.04
N LYS A 11 14.13 -7.67 -2.12
CA LYS A 11 14.91 -7.05 -3.21
C LYS A 11 15.42 -5.65 -2.86
N LYS A 12 14.72 -4.92 -1.98
CA LYS A 12 15.06 -3.54 -1.60
C LYS A 12 14.91 -3.36 -0.07
N PRO A 13 15.93 -3.73 0.72
CA PRO A 13 15.84 -3.74 2.18
C PRO A 13 15.60 -2.37 2.83
N LYS A 14 15.94 -1.28 2.12
CA LYS A 14 15.77 0.12 2.57
C LYS A 14 14.61 0.83 1.87
N VAL A 15 13.60 0.07 1.46
CA VAL A 15 12.43 0.63 0.78
C VAL A 15 11.61 1.50 1.74
N THR A 16 11.16 2.65 1.25
CA THR A 16 10.30 3.55 2.02
C THR A 16 8.82 3.14 1.90
N THR A 17 8.01 3.51 2.90
CA THR A 17 6.55 3.27 2.87
C THR A 17 5.92 3.83 1.60
N GLU A 18 6.35 5.00 1.14
CA GLU A 18 5.82 5.62 -0.08
C GLU A 18 6.12 4.80 -1.35
N GLU A 19 7.33 4.23 -1.46
CA GLU A 19 7.69 3.37 -2.58
C GLU A 19 6.89 2.06 -2.59
N ILE A 20 6.63 1.49 -1.41
CA ILE A 20 5.75 0.32 -1.30
C ILE A 20 4.32 0.68 -1.71
N LEU A 21 3.76 1.78 -1.18
CA LEU A 21 2.41 2.21 -1.55
C LEU A 21 2.32 2.50 -3.06
N ASN A 22 3.37 3.07 -3.65
CA ASN A 22 3.46 3.29 -5.09
C ASN A 22 3.43 1.97 -5.86
N HIS A 23 4.21 0.98 -5.43
CA HIS A 23 4.27 -0.35 -6.03
C HIS A 23 2.93 -1.10 -5.92
N LEU A 24 2.20 -0.90 -4.82
CA LEU A 24 0.93 -1.57 -4.53
C LEU A 24 -0.30 -0.81 -5.03
N TYR A 25 -0.16 0.41 -5.54
CA TYR A 25 -1.29 1.31 -5.82
C TYR A 25 -2.39 0.64 -6.67
N HIS A 26 -2.04 -0.07 -7.73
CA HIS A 26 -3.03 -0.78 -8.56
C HIS A 26 -3.76 -1.88 -7.77
N ASP A 27 -3.05 -2.67 -6.98
CA ASP A 27 -3.66 -3.72 -6.14
C ASP A 27 -4.58 -3.10 -5.06
N ILE A 28 -4.17 -1.98 -4.46
CA ILE A 28 -4.95 -1.20 -3.49
C ILE A 28 -6.27 -0.74 -4.13
N MET A 29 -6.22 -0.18 -5.34
CA MET A 29 -7.40 0.31 -6.04
C MET A 29 -8.33 -0.82 -6.49
N ILE A 30 -7.79 -1.97 -6.92
CA ILE A 30 -8.59 -3.17 -7.23
C ILE A 30 -9.33 -3.66 -5.98
N GLN A 31 -8.64 -3.78 -4.84
CA GLN A 31 -9.28 -4.21 -3.60
C GLN A 31 -10.35 -3.21 -3.12
N LYS A 32 -10.12 -1.91 -3.33
CA LYS A 32 -11.14 -0.91 -3.05
C LYS A 32 -12.37 -1.07 -3.93
N ALA A 33 -12.17 -1.32 -5.22
CA ALA A 33 -13.26 -1.56 -6.17
C ALA A 33 -14.05 -2.85 -5.85
N GLN A 34 -13.39 -3.84 -5.24
CA GLN A 34 -14.03 -5.05 -4.70
C GLN A 34 -14.82 -4.83 -3.39
N GLY A 35 -14.89 -3.58 -2.90
CA GLY A 35 -15.67 -3.23 -1.72
C GLY A 35 -14.93 -3.31 -0.39
N ARG A 36 -13.61 -3.59 -0.39
CA ARG A 36 -12.84 -3.60 0.87
C ARG A 36 -12.75 -2.19 1.47
N SER A 37 -12.75 -2.12 2.81
CA SER A 37 -12.51 -0.88 3.53
C SER A 37 -11.04 -0.47 3.45
N TRP A 38 -10.76 0.83 3.55
CA TRP A 38 -9.38 1.32 3.57
C TRP A 38 -8.60 0.78 4.77
N SER A 39 -9.22 0.75 5.95
CA SER A 39 -8.62 0.15 7.15
C SER A 39 -8.19 -1.30 6.92
N SER A 40 -9.03 -2.13 6.31
CA SER A 40 -8.71 -3.53 6.03
C SER A 40 -7.54 -3.69 5.05
N ILE A 41 -7.41 -2.78 4.09
CA ILE A 41 -6.28 -2.76 3.14
C ILE A 41 -4.98 -2.33 3.86
N ILE A 42 -5.06 -1.29 4.70
CA ILE A 42 -3.93 -0.79 5.51
C ILE A 42 -3.45 -1.87 6.47
N ASP A 43 -4.38 -2.60 7.11
CA ASP A 43 -4.06 -3.72 7.99
C ASP A 43 -3.32 -4.83 7.22
N GLU A 44 -3.79 -5.23 6.03
CA GLU A 44 -3.10 -6.27 5.22
C GLU A 44 -1.66 -5.85 4.87
N ILE A 45 -1.45 -4.58 4.50
CA ILE A 45 -0.12 -4.04 4.22
C ILE A 45 0.73 -4.06 5.49
N SER A 46 0.15 -3.66 6.63
CA SER A 46 0.84 -3.60 7.92
C SER A 46 1.25 -4.98 8.45
N PHE A 47 0.37 -5.97 8.30
CA PHE A 47 0.66 -7.39 8.60
C PHE A 47 1.76 -8.00 7.72
N SER A 48 2.18 -7.31 6.67
CA SER A 48 3.29 -7.73 5.81
C SER A 48 4.65 -7.24 6.33
N GLY A 49 4.69 -6.55 7.47
CA GLY A 49 5.91 -6.14 8.17
C GLY A 49 6.32 -4.68 7.96
N ILE A 50 5.45 -3.85 7.37
CA ILE A 50 5.71 -2.43 7.15
C ILE A 50 4.64 -1.62 7.86
N TYR A 51 5.04 -0.76 8.79
CA TYR A 51 4.09 0.17 9.38
C TYR A 51 3.61 1.22 8.35
N VAL A 52 2.30 1.34 8.17
CA VAL A 52 1.67 2.38 7.35
C VAL A 52 0.63 3.10 8.20
N SER A 53 0.83 4.39 8.45
CA SER A 53 -0.18 5.21 9.11
C SER A 53 -1.33 5.53 8.13
N GLU A 54 -2.56 5.62 8.66
CA GLU A 54 -3.73 5.98 7.85
C GLU A 54 -3.53 7.31 7.13
N ALA A 55 -3.01 8.33 7.82
CA ALA A 55 -2.77 9.64 7.24
C ALA A 55 -1.83 9.58 6.02
N SER A 56 -0.72 8.82 6.11
CA SER A 56 0.22 8.65 5.00
C SER A 56 -0.40 7.86 3.85
N PHE A 57 -1.17 6.81 4.17
CA PHE A 57 -1.90 6.04 3.18
C PHE A 57 -2.92 6.90 2.41
N TYR A 58 -3.78 7.63 3.13
CA TYR A 58 -4.78 8.50 2.53
C TYR A 58 -4.14 9.60 1.69
N LYS A 59 -3.10 10.26 2.20
CA LYS A 59 -2.34 11.25 1.43
C LYS A 59 -1.82 10.65 0.12
N HIS A 60 -1.31 9.42 0.16
CA HIS A 60 -0.80 8.73 -1.03
C HIS A 60 -1.91 8.45 -2.04
N VAL A 61 -3.00 7.78 -1.63
CA VAL A 61 -4.06 7.38 -2.57
C VAL A 61 -4.85 8.58 -3.11
N VAL A 62 -5.04 9.63 -2.30
CA VAL A 62 -5.71 10.87 -2.73
C VAL A 62 -4.83 11.67 -3.68
N ASN A 63 -3.56 11.90 -3.34
CA ASN A 63 -2.67 12.69 -4.20
C ASN A 63 -2.41 12.00 -5.54
N LYS A 64 -2.31 10.66 -5.53
CA LYS A 64 -2.06 9.89 -6.76
C LYS A 64 -3.30 9.82 -7.65
N LYS A 65 -4.51 9.89 -7.09
CA LYS A 65 -5.75 10.04 -7.87
C LYS A 65 -5.83 11.37 -8.61
N ASN A 66 -5.20 12.43 -8.09
CA ASN A 66 -5.18 13.75 -8.74
C ASN A 66 -4.09 13.88 -9.83
N LEU A 67 -3.24 12.86 -10.01
CA LEU A 67 -2.16 12.83 -10.99
C LEU A 67 -2.48 11.97 -12.22
N ILE A 68 -3.66 11.34 -12.27
CA ILE A 68 -4.17 10.49 -13.35
C ILE A 68 -5.37 11.19 -13.97
#